data_AF-A0A5J4UTL9-F1
#
_entry.id   AF-A0A5J4UTL9-F1
#
_cell.length_a   1.000
_cell.length_b   1.000
_cell.length_c   1.000
_cell.angle_alpha   90.00
_cell.angle_beta   90.00
_cell.angle_gamma   90.00
#
_symmetry.space_group_name_H-M   'P 1'
#
loop_
_entity.id
_entity.type
_entity.pdbx_description
1 polymer ?
#
loop_
_entity_poly.entity_id
_entity_poly.type
_entity_poly.pdbx_seq_one_letter_code
_entity_poly.pdbx_strand_id
1 'polypeptide(L)'
;GNSAVQRELLKVVSSVALKGSEFSDEFGENKLFNALFEGRGISPKIEVICGNIFLSYFNNLVKFLKETKKKKESNEIFTNEQQIEFENRFIQSISTIKAFGCMSEHWFNRDQYVEKYAMHKQIIPLIHINCKVSLNCSNRIELRETETIHEFQDVVLYALGELAINDQALEYLMEQQNVIIEHIAPIINSFSTKSIITSTSLKIENQIPSRNVVIGAIHLLQPLLKDNPTLCKQVQYYPGLGTSIVSLTNFIGMKTDKQRNCSKSAQIRKWSSQCIEWMRKYDKSILLTMISEWNYLAVNITSVACAGGNEIEDPQIIEEGLRSILEIYECLRNGNKEYSEQPSMLREVQIEVEEEGAIEDIEANLYHSTVMDDQVQWLTEKCLNKMINQEIY
;
A
#
# COMPACT_ATOMS: atom_id res chain seq x y z
N GLY A 1 28.47 -21.82 0.70
CA GLY A 1 27.69 -22.91 0.06
C GLY A 1 26.74 -23.46 1.10
N ASN A 2 25.43 -23.48 0.80
CA ASN A 2 24.44 -23.96 1.77
C ASN A 2 24.51 -25.49 1.87
N SER A 3 24.65 -26.02 3.09
CA SER A 3 24.61 -27.47 3.33
C SER A 3 23.25 -28.04 2.91
N ALA A 4 23.18 -29.35 2.62
CA ALA A 4 21.90 -30.02 2.33
C ALA A 4 20.86 -29.77 3.43
N VAL A 5 21.31 -29.73 4.68
CA VAL A 5 20.48 -29.42 5.86
C VAL A 5 19.91 -28.01 5.81
N GLN A 6 20.69 -26.99 5.42
CA GLN A 6 20.20 -25.61 5.30
C GLN A 6 19.14 -25.47 4.20
N ARG A 7 19.28 -26.22 3.09
CA ARG A 7 18.26 -26.24 2.02
C ARG A 7 16.97 -26.88 2.48
N GLU A 8 17.03 -28.00 3.20
CA GLU A 8 15.83 -28.64 3.75
C GLU A 8 15.19 -27.79 4.85
N LEU A 9 15.98 -27.15 5.71
CA LEU A 9 15.44 -26.22 6.70
C LEU A 9 14.73 -25.03 6.04
N LEU A 10 15.32 -24.43 5.00
CA LEU A 10 14.66 -23.36 4.25
C LEU A 10 13.35 -23.86 3.64
N LYS A 11 13.31 -25.05 3.04
CA LYS A 11 12.06 -25.61 2.51
C LYS A 11 11.00 -25.77 3.58
N VAL A 12 11.37 -26.24 4.78
CA VAL A 12 10.44 -26.38 5.90
C VAL A 12 9.97 -25.01 6.38
N VAL A 13 10.88 -24.07 6.62
CA VAL A 13 10.55 -22.71 7.08
C VAL A 13 9.68 -21.99 6.05
N SER A 14 10.06 -22.02 4.76
CA SER A 14 9.26 -21.45 3.68
C SER A 14 7.91 -22.13 3.56
N SER A 15 7.83 -23.45 3.68
CA SER A 15 6.54 -24.16 3.60
C SER A 15 5.63 -23.84 4.79
N VAL A 16 6.19 -23.69 6.00
CA VAL A 16 5.44 -23.30 7.19
C VAL A 16 4.98 -21.84 7.09
N ALA A 17 5.86 -20.93 6.66
CA ALA A 17 5.53 -19.53 6.48
C ALA A 17 4.49 -19.32 5.37
N LEU A 18 4.66 -19.98 4.22
CA LEU A 18 3.72 -19.91 3.10
C LEU A 18 2.35 -20.48 3.48
N LYS A 19 2.30 -21.67 4.08
CA LYS A 19 1.01 -22.22 4.57
C LYS A 19 0.39 -21.30 5.61
N GLY A 20 1.17 -20.72 6.53
CA GLY A 20 0.71 -19.70 7.47
C GLY A 20 0.06 -18.51 6.76
N SER A 21 0.73 -17.97 5.73
CA SER A 21 0.20 -16.84 4.94
C SER A 21 -1.05 -17.20 4.13
N GLU A 22 -1.15 -18.41 3.60
CA GLU A 22 -2.35 -18.88 2.90
C GLU A 22 -3.53 -18.96 3.87
N PHE A 23 -3.30 -19.41 5.11
CA PHE A 23 -4.31 -19.36 6.18
C PHE A 23 -4.63 -17.92 6.62
N SER A 24 -3.66 -16.99 6.60
CA SER A 24 -3.92 -15.59 6.97
C SER A 24 -4.80 -14.87 5.96
N ASP A 25 -4.61 -15.14 4.67
CA ASP A 25 -5.45 -14.59 3.59
C ASP A 25 -6.94 -15.00 3.74
N GLU A 26 -7.20 -16.15 4.35
CA GLU A 26 -8.55 -16.70 4.57
C GLU A 26 -9.18 -16.21 5.90
N PHE A 27 -8.38 -15.96 6.94
CA PHE A 27 -8.88 -15.68 8.30
C PHE A 27 -8.45 -14.32 8.89
N GLY A 28 -7.83 -13.45 8.10
CA GLY A 28 -7.58 -12.04 8.43
C GLY A 28 -6.39 -11.76 9.35
N GLU A 29 -5.75 -12.79 9.92
CA GLU A 29 -4.55 -12.70 10.74
C GLU A 29 -3.75 -14.00 10.61
N ASN A 30 -2.42 -13.92 10.69
CA ASN A 30 -1.50 -15.06 10.57
C ASN A 30 -1.52 -15.96 11.82
N LYS A 31 -2.72 -16.32 12.30
CA LYS A 31 -2.98 -17.03 13.56
C LYS A 31 -2.24 -18.36 13.67
N LEU A 32 -1.90 -19.02 12.57
CA LEU A 32 -1.12 -20.26 12.60
C LEU A 32 0.38 -20.01 12.78
N PHE A 33 0.94 -19.05 12.04
CA PHE A 33 2.34 -18.64 12.24
C PHE A 33 2.51 -18.02 13.63
N ASN A 34 1.58 -17.14 14.00
CA ASN A 34 1.44 -16.62 15.34
C ASN A 34 1.27 -17.77 16.36
N ALA A 35 0.39 -18.76 16.19
CA ALA A 35 0.32 -19.89 17.13
C ALA A 35 1.61 -20.73 17.21
N LEU A 36 2.40 -20.79 16.13
CA LEU A 36 3.69 -21.51 16.08
C LEU A 36 4.85 -20.69 16.68
N PHE A 37 4.74 -19.36 16.71
CA PHE A 37 5.84 -18.46 17.05
C PHE A 37 5.51 -17.38 18.11
N GLU A 38 4.25 -17.26 18.55
CA GLU A 38 3.79 -16.30 19.56
C GLU A 38 4.25 -16.73 20.95
N GLY A 39 4.78 -15.73 21.65
CA GLY A 39 5.19 -15.78 23.03
C GLY A 39 6.70 -15.80 23.24
N ARG A 40 7.52 -16.16 22.24
CA ARG A 40 8.99 -16.23 22.42
C ARG A 40 9.83 -15.71 21.25
N GLY A 41 9.21 -15.27 20.15
CA GLY A 41 9.93 -15.11 18.90
C GLY A 41 10.48 -16.45 18.42
N ILE A 42 11.15 -16.42 17.28
CA ILE A 42 11.92 -17.58 16.84
C ILE A 42 13.06 -17.77 17.84
N SER A 43 13.33 -19.01 18.27
CA SER A 43 14.50 -19.29 19.12
C SER A 43 15.73 -18.58 18.53
N PRO A 44 16.55 -17.87 19.32
CA PRO A 44 17.71 -17.14 18.80
C PRO A 44 18.62 -18.00 17.89
N LYS A 45 18.67 -19.32 18.12
CA LYS A 45 19.39 -20.26 17.24
C LYS A 45 18.76 -20.37 15.86
N ILE A 46 17.44 -20.48 15.76
CA ILE A 46 16.73 -20.57 14.48
C ILE A 46 16.77 -19.21 13.78
N GLU A 47 16.64 -18.10 14.52
CA GLU A 47 16.78 -16.73 13.99
C GLU A 47 18.13 -16.56 13.29
N VAL A 48 19.23 -16.90 13.97
CA VAL A 48 20.57 -16.82 13.39
C VAL A 48 20.71 -17.68 12.13
N ILE A 49 20.11 -18.88 12.12
CA ILE A 49 20.14 -19.76 10.95
C ILE A 49 19.35 -19.14 9.79
N CYS A 50 18.13 -18.67 10.04
CA CYS A 50 17.27 -18.04 9.04
C CYS A 50 17.89 -16.76 8.48
N GLY A 51 18.40 -15.86 9.33
CA GLY A 51 19.07 -14.64 8.90
C GLY A 51 20.26 -14.92 7.99
N ASN A 52 21.10 -15.91 8.32
CA ASN A 52 22.22 -16.32 7.45
C ASN A 52 21.74 -16.90 6.11
N ILE A 53 20.67 -17.69 6.13
CA ILE A 53 20.09 -18.27 4.91
C ILE A 53 19.55 -17.16 4.01
N PHE A 54 18.74 -16.25 4.54
CA PHE A 54 18.18 -15.12 3.79
C PHE A 54 19.28 -14.20 3.24
N LEU A 55 20.29 -13.88 4.05
CA LEU A 55 21.40 -13.01 3.62
C LEU A 55 22.17 -13.65 2.46
N SER A 56 22.51 -14.94 2.59
CA SER A 56 23.14 -15.72 1.52
C SER A 56 22.26 -15.74 0.27
N TYR A 57 20.95 -15.93 0.44
CA TYR A 57 19.99 -15.97 -0.65
C TYR A 57 19.91 -14.64 -1.42
N PHE A 58 19.68 -13.52 -0.73
CA PHE A 58 19.56 -12.21 -1.38
C PHE A 58 20.84 -11.78 -2.07
N ASN A 59 22.00 -12.03 -1.47
CA ASN A 59 23.29 -11.78 -2.13
C ASN A 59 23.43 -12.56 -3.45
N ASN A 60 23.06 -13.84 -3.44
CA ASN A 60 23.11 -14.67 -4.64
C ASN A 60 22.08 -14.22 -5.69
N LEU A 61 20.89 -13.80 -5.27
CA LEU A 61 19.85 -13.29 -6.16
C LEU A 61 20.29 -11.99 -6.84
N VAL A 62 20.78 -11.00 -6.08
CA VAL A 62 21.29 -9.74 -6.63
C VAL A 62 22.45 -9.98 -7.60
N LYS A 63 23.37 -10.90 -7.25
CA LYS A 63 24.46 -11.31 -8.15
C LYS A 63 23.92 -11.93 -9.45
N PHE A 64 22.98 -12.86 -9.35
CA PHE A 64 22.33 -13.49 -10.49
C PHE A 64 21.63 -12.49 -11.42
N LEU A 65 20.92 -11.51 -10.86
CA LEU A 65 20.26 -10.45 -11.64
C LEU A 65 21.27 -9.54 -12.35
N LYS A 66 22.38 -9.20 -11.70
CA LYS A 66 23.47 -8.42 -12.33
C LYS A 66 24.13 -9.19 -13.48
N GLU A 67 24.33 -10.50 -13.33
CA GLU A 67 24.85 -11.36 -14.39
C GLU A 67 23.87 -11.45 -15.57
N THR A 68 22.58 -11.61 -15.27
CA THR A 68 21.50 -11.62 -16.27
C THR A 68 21.46 -10.31 -17.05
N LYS A 69 21.57 -9.17 -16.37
CA LYS A 69 21.64 -7.84 -16.99
C LYS A 69 22.82 -7.75 -17.98
N LYS A 70 24.03 -8.14 -17.55
CA LYS A 70 25.23 -8.12 -18.41
C LYS A 70 25.06 -8.99 -19.66
N LYS A 71 24.49 -10.20 -19.52
CA LYS A 71 24.21 -11.09 -20.66
C LYS A 71 23.27 -10.45 -21.68
N LYS A 72 22.21 -9.80 -21.20
CA LYS A 72 21.26 -9.08 -22.04
C LYS A 72 21.89 -7.90 -22.77
N GLU A 73 22.75 -7.12 -22.09
CA GLU A 73 23.52 -6.03 -22.70
C GLU A 73 24.50 -6.53 -23.78
N SER A 74 24.99 -7.76 -23.67
CA SER A 74 25.81 -8.41 -24.70
C SER A 74 25.03 -9.09 -25.84
N ASN A 75 23.69 -8.95 -25.87
CA ASN A 75 22.80 -9.65 -26.81
C ASN A 75 22.97 -11.19 -26.81
N GLU A 76 23.35 -11.78 -25.69
CA GLU A 76 23.42 -13.24 -25.54
C GLU A 76 21.98 -13.80 -25.54
N ILE A 77 21.65 -14.67 -26.51
CA ILE A 77 20.32 -15.29 -26.61
C ILE A 77 20.19 -16.32 -25.49
N PHE A 78 19.18 -16.14 -24.63
CA PHE A 78 18.84 -17.14 -23.61
C PHE A 78 18.32 -18.41 -24.29
N THR A 79 18.90 -19.56 -23.96
CA THR A 79 18.33 -20.85 -24.36
C THR A 79 17.03 -21.12 -23.61
N ASN A 80 16.15 -21.96 -24.15
CA ASN A 80 14.93 -22.37 -23.44
C ASN A 80 15.23 -22.97 -22.05
N GLU A 81 16.32 -23.73 -21.92
CA GLU A 81 16.76 -24.29 -20.65
C GLU A 81 17.15 -23.20 -19.64
N GLN A 82 17.89 -22.17 -20.08
CA GLN A 82 18.24 -21.03 -19.23
C GLN A 82 17.00 -20.22 -18.82
N GLN A 83 16.01 -20.09 -19.70
CA GLN A 83 14.75 -19.42 -19.37
C GLN A 83 13.95 -20.20 -18.30
N ILE A 84 13.90 -21.53 -18.42
CA ILE A 84 13.25 -22.39 -17.41
C ILE A 84 14.01 -22.31 -16.07
N GLU A 85 15.34 -22.35 -16.09
CA GLU A 85 16.15 -22.19 -14.87
C GLU A 85 15.92 -20.82 -14.22
N PHE A 86 15.87 -19.77 -15.04
CA PHE A 86 15.59 -18.41 -14.60
C PHE A 86 14.24 -18.32 -13.88
N GLU A 87 13.18 -18.85 -14.50
CA GLU A 87 11.83 -18.85 -13.93
C GLU A 87 11.77 -19.62 -12.61
N ASN A 88 12.37 -20.81 -12.56
CA ASN A 88 12.43 -21.62 -11.34
C ASN A 88 13.15 -20.91 -10.19
N ARG A 89 14.21 -20.15 -10.49
CA ARG A 89 14.91 -19.34 -9.49
C ARG A 89 14.01 -18.21 -8.96
N PHE A 90 13.20 -17.59 -9.82
CA PHE A 90 12.25 -16.55 -9.40
C PHE A 90 11.13 -17.11 -8.52
N ILE A 91 10.54 -18.25 -8.87
CA ILE A 91 9.54 -18.92 -8.03
C ILE A 91 10.10 -19.23 -6.64
N GLN A 92 11.34 -19.72 -6.58
CA GLN A 92 12.03 -19.92 -5.31
C GLN A 92 12.27 -18.59 -4.56
N SER A 93 12.56 -17.52 -5.29
CA SER A 93 12.83 -16.20 -4.70
C SER A 93 11.58 -15.61 -4.09
N ILE A 94 10.45 -15.71 -4.77
CA ILE A 94 9.14 -15.31 -4.28
C ILE A 94 8.84 -16.01 -2.95
N SER A 95 8.95 -17.35 -2.94
CA SER A 95 8.72 -18.16 -1.75
C SER A 95 9.62 -17.76 -0.57
N THR A 96 10.89 -17.45 -0.86
CA THR A 96 11.89 -17.06 0.15
C THR A 96 11.61 -15.66 0.69
N ILE A 97 11.26 -14.70 -0.17
CA ILE A 97 10.94 -13.32 0.23
C ILE A 97 9.62 -13.27 0.99
N LYS A 98 8.59 -14.03 0.59
CA LYS A 98 7.34 -14.14 1.37
C LYS A 98 7.60 -14.64 2.78
N ALA A 99 8.37 -15.73 2.90
CA ALA A 99 8.74 -16.26 4.21
C ALA A 99 9.49 -15.22 5.06
N PHE A 100 10.42 -14.49 4.44
CA PHE A 100 11.13 -13.40 5.09
C PHE A 100 10.20 -12.25 5.53
N GLY A 101 9.27 -11.82 4.67
CA GLY A 101 8.28 -10.79 4.96
C GLY A 101 7.43 -11.17 6.18
N CYS A 102 6.82 -12.37 6.15
CA CYS A 102 6.04 -12.87 7.29
C CYS A 102 6.86 -12.97 8.57
N MET A 103 8.11 -13.40 8.50
CA MET A 103 8.98 -13.45 9.67
C MET A 103 9.34 -12.05 10.22
N SER A 104 9.31 -11.02 9.37
CA SER A 104 9.63 -9.63 9.70
C SER A 104 8.44 -8.87 10.29
N GLU A 105 7.23 -9.41 10.23
CA GLU A 105 6.05 -8.84 10.92
C GLU A 105 6.28 -8.78 12.44
N HIS A 106 7.00 -9.77 12.99
CA HIS A 106 7.38 -9.78 14.40
C HIS A 106 8.56 -8.83 14.67
N TRP A 107 8.35 -7.81 15.49
CA TRP A 107 9.32 -6.75 15.79
C TRP A 107 10.73 -7.27 16.14
N PHE A 108 10.84 -8.28 17.00
CA PHE A 108 12.15 -8.83 17.40
C PHE A 108 12.96 -9.35 16.20
N ASN A 109 12.32 -10.12 15.30
CA ASN A 109 13.01 -10.66 14.13
C ASN A 109 13.42 -9.54 13.17
N ARG A 110 12.51 -8.58 12.96
CA ARG A 110 12.78 -7.39 12.14
C ARG A 110 14.02 -6.66 12.61
N ASP A 111 14.12 -6.36 13.90
CA ASP A 111 15.27 -5.65 14.48
C ASP A 111 16.57 -6.44 14.23
N GLN A 112 16.56 -7.76 14.43
CA GLN A 112 17.73 -8.59 14.12
C GLN A 112 18.09 -8.57 12.63
N TYR A 113 17.11 -8.69 11.73
CA TYR A 113 17.32 -8.63 10.29
C TYR A 113 17.86 -7.28 9.80
N VAL A 114 17.48 -6.20 10.45
CA VAL A 114 17.99 -4.86 10.16
C VAL A 114 19.40 -4.68 10.72
N GLU A 115 19.59 -4.88 12.01
CA GLU A 115 20.83 -4.55 12.72
C GLU A 115 21.97 -5.50 12.36
N LYS A 116 21.72 -6.81 12.38
CA LYS A 116 22.78 -7.82 12.17
C LYS A 116 23.02 -8.13 10.71
N TYR A 117 21.96 -8.15 9.90
CA TYR A 117 22.02 -8.66 8.53
C TYR A 117 21.87 -7.57 7.47
N ALA A 118 21.48 -6.35 7.85
CA ALA A 118 21.24 -5.24 6.94
C ALA A 118 20.35 -5.62 5.74
N MET A 119 19.29 -6.40 5.99
CA MET A 119 18.46 -6.98 4.93
C MET A 119 17.84 -5.91 4.01
N HIS A 120 17.47 -4.76 4.57
CA HIS A 120 16.97 -3.61 3.80
C HIS A 120 17.94 -3.19 2.67
N LYS A 121 19.26 -3.25 2.92
CA LYS A 121 20.28 -2.93 1.90
C LYS A 121 20.41 -4.00 0.82
N GLN A 122 20.07 -5.26 1.15
CA GLN A 122 20.13 -6.38 0.22
C GLN A 122 18.90 -6.46 -0.68
N ILE A 123 17.74 -6.05 -0.17
CA ILE A 123 16.46 -6.09 -0.88
C ILE A 123 16.26 -4.83 -1.73
N ILE A 124 16.74 -3.66 -1.30
CA ILE A 124 16.51 -2.40 -2.05
C ILE A 124 16.90 -2.46 -3.53
N PRO A 125 17.99 -3.13 -3.98
CA PRO A 125 18.32 -3.17 -5.41
C PRO A 125 17.26 -3.90 -6.25
N LEU A 126 16.41 -4.72 -5.63
CA LEU A 126 15.37 -5.51 -6.30
C LEU A 126 14.18 -4.66 -6.74
N ILE A 127 14.00 -3.43 -6.21
CA ILE A 127 12.98 -2.50 -6.71
C ILE A 127 13.26 -2.06 -8.15
N HIS A 128 14.50 -2.26 -8.62
CA HIS A 128 14.91 -1.86 -9.95
C HIS A 128 14.55 -2.84 -11.08
N ILE A 129 13.81 -3.89 -10.75
CA ILE A 129 13.28 -4.82 -11.74
C ILE A 129 12.13 -4.14 -12.49
N ASN A 130 12.25 -4.09 -13.81
CA ASN A 130 11.27 -3.51 -14.73
C ASN A 130 10.92 -2.05 -14.41
N CYS A 131 11.87 -1.24 -13.92
CA CYS A 131 11.68 0.21 -13.84
C CYS A 131 11.21 0.77 -15.19
N LYS A 132 10.39 1.82 -15.15
CA LYS A 132 10.04 2.55 -16.38
C LYS A 132 11.31 3.13 -17.02
N VAL A 133 11.42 2.98 -18.35
CA VAL A 133 12.53 3.51 -19.14
C VAL A 133 12.64 5.03 -18.97
N SER A 134 11.51 5.72 -18.79
CA SER A 134 11.45 7.17 -18.55
C SER A 134 12.20 7.65 -17.31
N LEU A 135 12.51 6.76 -16.36
CA LEU A 135 13.25 7.11 -15.14
C LEU A 135 14.78 7.16 -15.38
N ASN A 136 15.28 6.74 -16.55
CA ASN A 136 16.71 6.67 -16.86
C ASN A 136 17.54 5.96 -15.75
N CYS A 137 16.94 4.98 -15.07
CA CYS A 137 17.54 4.31 -13.92
C CYS A 137 18.76 3.47 -14.35
N SER A 138 19.96 3.84 -13.87
CA SER A 138 21.21 3.14 -14.14
C SER A 138 21.21 1.69 -13.63
N ASN A 139 20.45 1.43 -12.56
CA ASN A 139 20.30 0.12 -11.94
C ASN A 139 19.17 -0.73 -12.53
N ARG A 140 18.44 -0.23 -13.55
CA ARG A 140 17.33 -0.95 -14.18
C ARG A 140 17.76 -2.35 -14.63
N ILE A 141 16.94 -3.34 -14.27
CA ILE A 141 17.05 -4.72 -14.72
C ILE A 141 15.78 -5.02 -15.52
N GLU A 142 15.92 -5.16 -16.84
CA GLU A 142 14.78 -5.42 -17.71
C GLU A 142 14.56 -6.92 -17.92
N LEU A 143 13.44 -7.41 -17.41
CA LEU A 143 12.96 -8.77 -17.54
C LEU A 143 11.69 -8.79 -18.41
N ARG A 144 11.33 -9.98 -18.90
CA ARG A 144 10.06 -10.17 -19.57
C ARG A 144 8.93 -10.00 -18.55
N GLU A 145 7.91 -9.21 -18.89
CA GLU A 145 6.70 -9.10 -18.08
C GLU A 145 5.97 -10.44 -18.05
N THR A 146 5.93 -11.07 -16.88
CA THR A 146 5.18 -12.29 -16.58
C THR A 146 4.49 -12.13 -15.23
N GLU A 147 3.47 -12.93 -14.97
CA GLU A 147 2.77 -12.95 -13.67
C GLU A 147 3.74 -13.19 -12.51
N THR A 148 4.72 -14.09 -12.69
CA THR A 148 5.79 -14.37 -11.72
C THR A 148 6.62 -13.13 -11.41
N ILE A 149 6.93 -12.28 -12.40
CA ILE A 149 7.69 -11.05 -12.16
C ILE A 149 6.85 -10.04 -11.39
N HIS A 150 5.54 -9.94 -11.66
CA HIS A 150 4.65 -9.08 -10.87
C HIS A 150 4.52 -9.57 -9.43
N GLU A 151 4.37 -10.87 -9.21
CA GLU A 151 4.37 -11.47 -7.88
C GLU A 151 5.72 -11.24 -7.17
N PHE A 152 6.83 -11.29 -7.89
CA PHE A 152 8.14 -10.96 -7.33
C PHE A 152 8.24 -9.49 -6.88
N GLN A 153 7.76 -8.55 -7.70
CA GLN A 153 7.74 -7.13 -7.34
C GLN A 153 6.87 -6.86 -6.11
N ASP A 154 5.70 -7.48 -6.04
CA ASP A 154 4.80 -7.45 -4.89
C ASP A 154 5.55 -7.82 -3.60
N VAL A 155 6.13 -9.02 -3.54
CA VAL A 155 6.76 -9.51 -2.31
C VAL A 155 7.99 -8.70 -1.91
N VAL A 156 8.71 -8.12 -2.87
CA VAL A 156 9.84 -7.21 -2.62
C VAL A 156 9.35 -5.93 -1.96
N LEU A 157 8.32 -5.28 -2.52
CA LEU A 157 7.78 -4.03 -1.99
C LEU A 157 7.17 -4.25 -0.60
N TYR A 158 6.41 -5.34 -0.43
CA TYR A 158 5.85 -5.71 0.87
C TYR A 158 6.94 -5.93 1.92
N ALA A 159 7.98 -6.71 1.61
CA ALA A 159 9.09 -6.98 2.53
C ALA A 159 9.86 -5.70 2.91
N LEU A 160 10.01 -4.75 1.99
CA LEU A 160 10.58 -3.44 2.31
C LEU A 160 9.67 -2.62 3.22
N GLY A 161 8.35 -2.65 3.02
CA GLY A 161 7.38 -2.01 3.90
C GLY A 161 7.46 -2.55 5.33
N GLU A 162 7.53 -3.88 5.50
CA GLU A 162 7.73 -4.51 6.81
C GLU A 162 9.02 -4.05 7.50
N LEU A 163 10.13 -3.98 6.75
CA LEU A 163 11.41 -3.52 7.28
C LEU A 163 11.39 -2.03 7.65
N ALA A 164 10.66 -1.20 6.90
CA ALA A 164 10.57 0.24 7.12
C ALA A 164 9.88 0.62 8.45
N ILE A 165 9.29 -0.34 9.17
CA ILE A 165 8.76 -0.12 10.53
C ILE A 165 9.90 0.04 11.55
N ASN A 166 11.10 -0.47 11.27
CA ASN A 166 12.28 -0.28 12.12
C ASN A 166 13.00 1.03 11.74
N ASP A 167 13.33 1.85 12.75
CA ASP A 167 13.89 3.19 12.56
C ASP A 167 15.21 3.20 11.76
N GLN A 168 16.10 2.23 11.97
CA GLN A 168 17.38 2.17 11.25
C GLN A 168 17.19 1.83 9.77
N ALA A 169 16.27 0.89 9.47
CA ALA A 169 15.93 0.58 8.09
C ALA A 169 15.20 1.75 7.44
N LEU A 170 14.29 2.40 8.17
CA LEU A 170 13.59 3.58 7.71
C LEU A 170 14.57 4.69 7.34
N GLU A 171 15.51 5.04 8.22
CA GLU A 171 16.55 6.05 7.96
C GLU A 171 17.27 5.78 6.63
N TYR A 172 17.72 4.54 6.41
CA TYR A 172 18.36 4.16 5.16
C TYR A 172 17.42 4.28 3.94
N LEU A 173 16.16 3.87 4.08
CA LEU A 173 15.18 4.00 2.99
C LEU A 173 14.84 5.47 2.70
N MET A 174 14.91 6.35 3.71
CA MET A 174 14.70 7.79 3.55
C MET A 174 15.83 8.44 2.76
N GLU A 175 17.08 7.98 2.92
CA GLU A 175 18.19 8.38 2.03
C GLU A 175 17.91 7.98 0.56
N GLN A 176 17.10 6.94 0.34
CA GLN A 176 16.71 6.45 -0.98
C GLN A 176 15.31 6.91 -1.41
N GLN A 177 14.66 7.84 -0.70
CA GLN A 177 13.23 8.15 -0.87
C GLN A 177 12.86 8.58 -2.29
N ASN A 178 13.70 9.39 -2.95
CA ASN A 178 13.45 9.85 -4.31
C ASN A 178 13.43 8.67 -5.28
N VAL A 179 14.39 7.76 -5.13
CA VAL A 179 14.45 6.54 -5.92
C VAL A 179 13.21 5.69 -5.65
N ILE A 180 12.84 5.48 -4.39
CA ILE A 180 11.68 4.64 -4.06
C ILE A 180 10.38 5.23 -4.63
N ILE A 181 10.11 6.51 -4.39
CA ILE A 181 8.90 7.17 -4.89
C ILE A 181 8.82 7.11 -6.42
N GLU A 182 9.92 7.37 -7.13
CA GLU A 182 9.95 7.29 -8.60
C GLU A 182 9.52 5.91 -9.14
N HIS A 183 9.70 4.84 -8.36
CA HIS A 183 9.31 3.48 -8.72
C HIS A 183 7.88 3.14 -8.30
N ILE A 184 7.44 3.55 -7.11
CA ILE A 184 6.10 3.19 -6.60
C ILE A 184 4.99 4.12 -7.07
N ALA A 185 5.27 5.40 -7.33
CA ALA A 185 4.24 6.34 -7.79
C ALA A 185 3.61 5.91 -9.13
N PRO A 186 4.37 5.46 -10.15
CA PRO A 186 3.77 4.98 -11.38
C PRO A 186 2.93 3.71 -11.20
N ILE A 187 3.25 2.86 -10.22
CA ILE A 187 2.46 1.67 -9.88
C ILE A 187 1.11 2.12 -9.31
N ILE A 188 1.13 2.97 -8.29
CA ILE A 188 -0.06 3.49 -7.62
C ILE A 188 -0.97 4.22 -8.64
N ASN A 189 -0.40 5.10 -9.47
CA ASN A 189 -1.16 5.87 -10.44
C ASN A 189 -1.81 5.01 -11.51
N SER A 190 -1.06 4.06 -12.07
CA SER A 190 -1.57 3.19 -13.14
C SER A 190 -2.64 2.22 -12.63
N PHE A 191 -2.55 1.79 -11.37
CA PHE A 191 -3.58 0.99 -10.73
C PHE A 191 -4.86 1.81 -10.48
N SER A 192 -4.74 2.97 -9.83
CA SER A 192 -5.85 3.86 -9.48
C SER A 192 -6.65 4.29 -10.72
N THR A 193 -5.98 4.87 -11.72
CA THR A 193 -6.64 5.39 -12.93
C THR A 193 -7.42 4.34 -13.70
N LYS A 194 -6.90 3.11 -13.79
CA LYS A 194 -7.54 2.04 -14.55
C LYS A 194 -8.66 1.36 -13.78
N SER A 195 -8.54 1.27 -12.45
CA SER A 195 -9.59 0.68 -11.60
C SER A 195 -10.93 1.40 -11.75
N ILE A 196 -10.90 2.71 -12.00
CA ILE A 196 -12.08 3.54 -12.24
C ILE A 196 -12.72 3.24 -13.61
N ILE A 197 -11.91 2.97 -14.64
CA ILE A 197 -12.36 2.84 -16.04
C ILE A 197 -12.87 1.42 -16.38
N THR A 198 -12.34 0.39 -15.73
CA THR A 198 -12.56 -1.02 -16.14
C THR A 198 -13.96 -1.59 -15.87
N SER A 199 -14.94 -0.80 -15.44
CA SER A 199 -16.35 -1.24 -15.40
C SER A 199 -16.95 -1.51 -16.81
N THR A 200 -16.30 -1.08 -17.90
CA THR A 200 -16.90 -1.13 -19.26
C THR A 200 -16.05 -1.71 -20.41
N SER A 201 -14.77 -2.11 -20.23
CA SER A 201 -14.00 -2.70 -21.35
C SER A 201 -13.01 -3.82 -20.97
N LEU A 202 -13.12 -4.96 -21.67
CA LEU A 202 -12.47 -6.25 -21.37
C LEU A 202 -11.10 -6.50 -22.05
N LYS A 203 -10.37 -5.48 -22.56
CA LYS A 203 -9.25 -5.75 -23.50
C LYS A 203 -7.86 -5.18 -23.16
N ILE A 204 -7.64 -4.61 -21.97
CA ILE A 204 -6.32 -4.04 -21.61
C ILE A 204 -5.84 -4.51 -20.22
N GLU A 205 -5.69 -5.82 -20.03
CA GLU A 205 -5.24 -6.37 -18.73
C GLU A 205 -3.71 -6.35 -18.56
N ASN A 206 -2.93 -6.48 -19.64
CA ASN A 206 -1.47 -6.72 -19.56
C ASN A 206 -0.60 -5.53 -19.10
N GLN A 207 -1.19 -4.42 -18.65
CA GLN A 207 -0.44 -3.23 -18.20
C GLN A 207 -0.95 -2.66 -16.88
N ILE A 208 -1.86 -3.34 -16.18
CA ILE A 208 -2.33 -2.89 -14.87
C ILE A 208 -1.49 -3.62 -13.82
N PRO A 209 -0.84 -2.92 -12.88
CA PRO A 209 -0.23 -3.59 -11.75
C PRO A 209 -1.24 -4.49 -11.05
N SER A 210 -0.81 -5.65 -10.56
CA SER A 210 -1.69 -6.50 -9.78
C SER A 210 -2.09 -5.81 -8.46
N ARG A 211 -3.20 -6.25 -7.85
CA ARG A 211 -3.62 -5.72 -6.55
C ARG A 211 -2.56 -5.88 -5.47
N ASN A 212 -1.80 -6.97 -5.51
CA ASN A 212 -0.76 -7.17 -4.52
C ASN A 212 0.42 -6.20 -4.73
N VAL A 213 0.80 -5.92 -5.98
CA VAL A 213 1.87 -4.96 -6.27
C VAL A 213 1.53 -3.57 -5.75
N VAL A 214 0.29 -3.10 -5.91
CA VAL A 214 -0.14 -1.81 -5.33
C VAL A 214 -0.24 -1.86 -3.80
N ILE A 215 -0.66 -2.99 -3.22
CA ILE A 215 -0.62 -3.27 -1.77
C ILE A 215 0.81 -3.08 -1.25
N GLY A 216 1.79 -3.78 -1.81
CA GLY A 216 3.20 -3.63 -1.42
C GLY A 216 3.72 -2.20 -1.61
N ALA A 217 3.33 -1.53 -2.70
CA ALA A 217 3.74 -0.15 -2.97
C ALA A 217 3.24 0.84 -1.92
N ILE A 218 1.96 0.77 -1.53
CA ILE A 218 1.36 1.67 -0.54
C ILE A 218 1.81 1.28 0.87
N HIS A 219 1.97 -0.01 1.14
CA HIS A 219 2.55 -0.50 2.38
C HIS A 219 3.96 0.03 2.62
N LEU A 220 4.78 0.13 1.56
CA LEU A 220 6.09 0.77 1.64
C LEU A 220 5.99 2.29 1.75
N LEU A 221 5.06 2.94 1.05
CA LEU A 221 4.90 4.41 1.11
C LEU A 221 4.50 4.91 2.50
N GLN A 222 3.60 4.20 3.18
CA GLN A 222 3.06 4.61 4.48
C GLN A 222 4.12 4.90 5.54
N PRO A 223 5.08 4.00 5.85
CA PRO A 223 6.14 4.27 6.82
C PRO A 223 7.12 5.34 6.33
N LEU A 224 7.31 5.49 5.01
CA LEU A 224 8.16 6.55 4.45
C LEU A 224 7.56 7.94 4.65
N LEU A 225 6.24 8.07 4.68
CA LEU A 225 5.54 9.32 5.00
C LEU A 225 5.49 9.60 6.51
N LYS A 226 5.50 8.54 7.32
CA LYS A 226 5.49 8.65 8.78
C LYS A 226 6.75 9.39 9.24
N ASP A 227 6.56 10.46 10.01
CA ASP A 227 7.63 11.30 10.54
C ASP A 227 8.54 11.95 9.48
N ASN A 228 8.07 12.06 8.22
CA ASN A 228 8.79 12.73 7.12
C ASN A 228 7.97 13.89 6.49
N PRO A 229 7.98 15.08 7.11
CA PRO A 229 7.24 16.24 6.58
C PRO A 229 7.70 16.66 5.18
N THR A 230 8.98 16.45 4.84
CA THR A 230 9.52 16.77 3.51
C THR A 230 8.89 15.89 2.44
N LEU A 231 8.81 14.58 2.69
CA LEU A 231 8.22 13.64 1.73
C LEU A 231 6.71 13.87 1.57
N CYS A 232 6.00 14.14 2.66
CA CYS A 232 4.58 14.50 2.61
C CYS A 232 4.33 15.69 1.68
N LYS A 233 5.17 16.73 1.76
CA LYS A 233 5.11 17.87 0.82
C LYS A 233 5.51 17.47 -0.59
N GLN A 234 6.46 16.55 -0.76
CA GLN A 234 6.88 16.13 -2.10
C GLN A 234 5.82 15.35 -2.85
N VAL A 235 4.94 14.59 -2.17
CA VAL A 235 3.85 13.83 -2.80
C VAL A 235 3.00 14.72 -3.72
N GLN A 236 2.77 15.98 -3.34
CA GLN A 236 1.98 16.92 -4.15
C GLN A 236 2.62 17.24 -5.51
N TYR A 237 3.94 17.09 -5.63
CA TYR A 237 4.68 17.38 -6.86
C TYR A 237 4.85 16.16 -7.76
N TYR A 238 4.51 14.96 -7.29
CA TYR A 238 4.51 13.76 -8.13
C TYR A 238 3.17 13.68 -8.88
N PRO A 239 3.16 13.85 -10.22
CA PRO A 239 1.92 14.00 -10.98
C PRO A 239 0.97 12.82 -10.77
N GLY A 240 -0.23 13.11 -10.25
CA GLY A 240 -1.29 12.14 -10.01
C GLY A 240 -1.14 11.28 -8.76
N LEU A 241 -0.01 11.33 -8.03
CA LEU A 241 0.20 10.49 -6.85
C LEU A 241 -0.80 10.80 -5.74
N GLY A 242 -0.97 12.08 -5.39
CA GLY A 242 -1.94 12.52 -4.38
C GLY A 242 -3.37 12.09 -4.73
N THR A 243 -3.82 12.41 -5.95
CA THR A 243 -5.14 11.99 -6.47
C THR A 243 -5.32 10.48 -6.43
N SER A 244 -4.29 9.71 -6.79
CA SER A 244 -4.38 8.25 -6.76
C SER A 244 -4.46 7.70 -5.35
N ILE A 245 -3.70 8.22 -4.39
CA ILE A 245 -3.80 7.80 -2.97
C ILE A 245 -5.21 8.12 -2.43
N VAL A 246 -5.73 9.33 -2.70
CA VAL A 246 -7.10 9.72 -2.33
C VAL A 246 -8.13 8.76 -2.92
N SER A 247 -8.07 8.47 -4.22
CA SER A 247 -9.03 7.53 -4.84
C SER A 247 -8.99 6.12 -4.23
N LEU A 248 -7.82 5.69 -3.73
CA LEU A 248 -7.63 4.36 -3.18
C LEU A 248 -8.13 4.21 -1.74
N THR A 249 -8.41 5.30 -1.02
CA THR A 249 -9.07 5.23 0.30
C THR A 249 -10.47 4.62 0.19
N ASN A 250 -11.11 4.76 -0.97
CA ASN A 250 -12.44 4.22 -1.28
C ASN A 250 -12.42 3.13 -2.33
N PHE A 251 -11.30 2.41 -2.45
CA PHE A 251 -11.20 1.30 -3.37
C PHE A 251 -12.19 0.18 -3.01
N ILE A 252 -13.20 -0.01 -3.87
CA ILE A 252 -14.15 -1.13 -3.83
C ILE A 252 -13.65 -2.17 -4.84
N GLY A 253 -13.28 -3.37 -4.38
CA GLY A 253 -12.85 -4.45 -5.26
C GLY A 253 -13.92 -4.80 -6.31
N MET A 254 -13.52 -5.40 -7.43
CA MET A 254 -14.47 -5.79 -8.49
C MET A 254 -15.51 -6.81 -7.96
N LYS A 255 -16.80 -6.55 -8.24
CA LYS A 255 -17.98 -7.29 -7.73
C LYS A 255 -18.00 -8.81 -8.01
N THR A 256 -17.16 -9.30 -8.92
CA THR A 256 -17.19 -10.69 -9.40
C THR A 256 -16.46 -11.69 -8.49
N ASP A 257 -15.70 -11.24 -7.49
CA ASP A 257 -14.87 -12.11 -6.63
C ASP A 257 -15.25 -11.91 -5.15
N LYS A 258 -16.38 -12.51 -4.75
CA LYS A 258 -17.13 -12.13 -3.55
C LYS A 258 -16.50 -12.42 -2.19
N GLN A 259 -15.30 -13.00 -2.08
CA GLN A 259 -14.74 -13.30 -0.74
C GLN A 259 -13.23 -13.07 -0.61
N ARG A 260 -12.40 -13.64 -1.50
CA ARG A 260 -10.93 -13.51 -1.41
C ARG A 260 -10.41 -12.09 -1.70
N ASN A 261 -11.21 -11.26 -2.34
CA ASN A 261 -10.83 -9.90 -2.72
C ASN A 261 -11.22 -8.83 -1.69
N CYS A 262 -12.03 -9.17 -0.69
CA CYS A 262 -12.44 -8.22 0.33
C CYS A 262 -11.25 -7.78 1.20
N SER A 263 -10.42 -8.74 1.63
CA SER A 263 -9.22 -8.48 2.46
C SER A 263 -8.21 -7.56 1.76
N LYS A 264 -7.91 -7.82 0.49
CA LYS A 264 -6.99 -7.00 -0.31
C LYS A 264 -7.50 -5.58 -0.51
N SER A 265 -8.81 -5.43 -0.79
CA SER A 265 -9.41 -4.11 -0.94
C SER A 265 -9.37 -3.33 0.37
N ALA A 266 -9.63 -4.00 1.50
CA ALA A 266 -9.49 -3.41 2.83
C ALA A 266 -8.05 -2.97 3.13
N GLN A 267 -7.03 -3.76 2.76
CA GLN A 267 -5.63 -3.36 2.91
C GLN A 267 -5.27 -2.12 2.09
N ILE A 268 -5.69 -2.07 0.82
CA ILE A 268 -5.48 -0.89 -0.04
C ILE A 268 -6.08 0.35 0.62
N ARG A 269 -7.34 0.28 1.07
CA ARG A 269 -8.00 1.39 1.75
C ARG A 269 -7.26 1.79 3.02
N LYS A 270 -6.99 0.83 3.91
CA LYS A 270 -6.32 1.05 5.19
C LYS A 270 -5.00 1.79 5.03
N TRP A 271 -4.09 1.29 4.19
CA TRP A 271 -2.78 1.91 4.04
C TRP A 271 -2.85 3.23 3.25
N SER A 272 -3.79 3.37 2.31
CA SER A 272 -4.01 4.65 1.62
C SER A 272 -4.50 5.71 2.60
N SER A 273 -5.46 5.39 3.47
CA SER A 273 -5.96 6.29 4.51
C SER A 273 -4.86 6.68 5.49
N GLN A 274 -3.99 5.74 5.89
CA GLN A 274 -2.81 6.06 6.70
C GLN A 274 -1.84 7.01 5.99
N CYS A 275 -1.63 6.88 4.67
CA CYS A 275 -0.84 7.84 3.90
C CYS A 275 -1.46 9.25 3.96
N ILE A 276 -2.79 9.36 3.79
CA ILE A 276 -3.53 10.63 3.90
C ILE A 276 -3.38 11.23 5.31
N GLU A 277 -3.53 10.42 6.36
CA GLU A 277 -3.35 10.85 7.75
C GLU A 277 -1.96 11.45 7.98
N TRP A 278 -0.89 10.77 7.55
CA TRP A 278 0.47 11.30 7.68
C TRP A 278 0.65 12.61 6.91
N MET A 279 0.15 12.68 5.68
CA MET A 279 0.22 13.91 4.89
C MET A 279 -0.49 15.08 5.59
N ARG A 280 -1.72 14.88 6.07
CA ARG A 280 -2.50 15.90 6.81
C ARG A 280 -1.79 16.34 8.11
N LYS A 281 -1.17 15.40 8.81
CA LYS A 281 -0.49 15.66 10.09
C LYS A 281 0.68 16.63 9.94
N TYR A 282 1.46 16.53 8.86
CA TYR A 282 2.68 17.31 8.68
C TYR A 282 2.50 18.58 7.84
N ASP A 283 1.47 18.66 7.02
CA ASP A 283 1.18 19.86 6.24
C ASP A 283 -0.32 20.07 6.12
N LYS A 284 -0.88 21.00 6.89
CA LYS A 284 -2.33 21.24 6.84
C LYS A 284 -2.77 21.88 5.53
N SER A 285 -1.86 22.53 4.80
CA SER A 285 -2.17 23.10 3.47
C SER A 285 -2.44 22.00 2.44
N ILE A 286 -1.93 20.77 2.66
CA ILE A 286 -2.21 19.64 1.78
C ILE A 286 -3.70 19.31 1.74
N LEU A 287 -4.45 19.60 2.81
CA LEU A 287 -5.89 19.41 2.83
C LEU A 287 -6.59 20.32 1.82
N LEU A 288 -6.11 21.56 1.64
CA LEU A 288 -6.65 22.47 0.63
C LEU A 288 -6.38 21.92 -0.77
N THR A 289 -5.17 21.41 -1.04
CA THR A 289 -4.83 20.73 -2.29
C THR A 289 -5.70 19.48 -2.51
N MET A 290 -5.93 18.69 -1.46
CA MET A 290 -6.80 17.51 -1.52
C MET A 290 -8.21 17.88 -1.95
N ILE A 291 -8.77 18.95 -1.39
CA ILE A 291 -10.11 19.46 -1.72
C ILE A 291 -10.13 19.98 -3.16
N SER A 292 -9.23 20.90 -3.53
CA SER A 292 -9.30 21.61 -4.81
C SER A 292 -8.81 20.82 -6.01
N GLU A 293 -7.87 19.88 -5.82
CA GLU A 293 -7.20 19.19 -6.93
C GLU A 293 -7.40 17.68 -6.93
N TRP A 294 -7.59 17.04 -5.77
CA TRP A 294 -7.60 15.56 -5.66
C TRP A 294 -8.99 14.97 -5.45
N ASN A 295 -10.04 15.80 -5.56
CA ASN A 295 -11.43 15.39 -5.43
C ASN A 295 -11.75 14.71 -4.09
N TYR A 296 -11.08 15.16 -3.02
CA TYR A 296 -11.14 14.49 -1.72
C TYR A 296 -12.54 14.53 -1.11
N LEU A 297 -13.31 15.60 -1.33
CA LEU A 297 -14.68 15.71 -0.85
C LEU A 297 -15.60 14.65 -1.50
N ALA A 298 -15.70 14.63 -2.83
CA ALA A 298 -16.49 13.64 -3.56
C ALA A 298 -16.13 12.19 -3.19
N VAL A 299 -14.82 11.91 -3.03
CA VAL A 299 -14.37 10.60 -2.55
C VAL A 299 -15.00 10.32 -1.19
N ASN A 300 -14.84 11.18 -0.18
CA ASN A 300 -15.41 10.94 1.14
C ASN A 300 -16.94 10.86 1.16
N ILE A 301 -17.64 11.63 0.33
CA ILE A 301 -19.10 11.52 0.13
C ILE A 301 -19.46 10.11 -0.36
N THR A 302 -18.74 9.60 -1.36
CA THR A 302 -18.96 8.25 -1.90
C THR A 302 -18.78 7.16 -0.83
N SER A 303 -17.86 7.31 0.13
CA SER A 303 -17.68 6.34 1.22
C SER A 303 -18.81 6.33 2.24
N VAL A 304 -19.55 7.43 2.39
CA VAL A 304 -20.65 7.54 3.37
C VAL A 304 -22.03 7.41 2.72
N ALA A 305 -22.09 7.44 1.38
CA ALA A 305 -23.33 7.34 0.61
C ALA A 305 -23.98 5.95 0.76
N CYS A 306 -25.09 5.88 1.50
CA CYS A 306 -25.86 4.65 1.71
C CYS A 306 -27.14 4.57 0.85
N ALA A 307 -27.67 5.68 0.33
CA ALA A 307 -28.95 5.68 -0.37
C ALA A 307 -28.85 5.14 -1.82
N GLY A 308 -27.65 5.14 -2.40
CA GLY A 308 -27.38 4.69 -3.78
C GLY A 308 -27.23 3.17 -3.98
N GLY A 309 -27.44 2.33 -2.96
CA GLY A 309 -27.16 0.90 -3.04
C GLY A 309 -25.66 0.57 -3.06
N ASN A 310 -24.84 1.46 -2.50
CA ASN A 310 -23.45 1.16 -2.19
C ASN A 310 -23.41 0.10 -1.08
N GLU A 311 -22.70 -0.99 -1.34
CA GLU A 311 -22.50 -2.10 -0.41
C GLU A 311 -21.40 -1.78 0.64
N ILE A 312 -21.06 -0.50 0.84
CA ILE A 312 -20.12 -0.08 1.89
C ILE A 312 -20.90 -0.04 3.20
N GLU A 313 -20.91 -1.18 3.90
CA GLU A 313 -21.56 -1.35 5.21
C GLU A 313 -20.56 -1.37 6.38
N ASP A 314 -19.27 -1.15 6.11
CA ASP A 314 -18.22 -1.16 7.14
C ASP A 314 -18.27 0.14 7.97
N PRO A 315 -18.64 0.08 9.27
CA PRO A 315 -18.79 1.28 10.09
C PRO A 315 -17.50 2.09 10.21
N GLN A 316 -16.32 1.45 10.14
CA GLN A 316 -15.05 2.15 10.24
C GLN A 316 -14.78 3.04 9.02
N ILE A 317 -15.22 2.59 7.84
CA ILE A 317 -15.08 3.37 6.60
C ILE A 317 -16.02 4.57 6.63
N ILE A 318 -17.28 4.35 7.06
CA ILE A 318 -18.27 5.41 7.20
C ILE A 318 -17.78 6.44 8.24
N GLU A 319 -17.28 5.99 9.39
CA GLU A 319 -16.72 6.84 10.45
C GLU A 319 -15.57 7.72 9.93
N GLU A 320 -14.60 7.13 9.20
CA GLU A 320 -13.47 7.87 8.64
C GLU A 320 -13.90 8.88 7.56
N GLY A 321 -14.87 8.50 6.71
CA GLY A 321 -15.46 9.39 5.72
C GLY A 321 -16.15 10.60 6.36
N LEU A 322 -17.00 10.37 7.36
CA LEU A 322 -17.68 11.44 8.11
C LEU A 322 -16.68 12.36 8.82
N ARG A 323 -15.64 11.80 9.47
CA ARG A 323 -14.57 12.60 10.10
C ARG A 323 -13.85 13.49 9.09
N SER A 324 -13.53 12.94 7.93
CA SER A 324 -12.84 13.69 6.86
C SER A 324 -13.72 14.82 6.32
N ILE A 325 -15.02 14.60 6.15
CA ILE A 325 -15.98 15.65 5.76
C ILE A 325 -16.04 16.75 6.83
N LEU A 326 -16.14 16.40 8.12
CA LEU A 326 -16.12 17.38 9.21
C LEU A 326 -14.85 18.21 9.20
N GLU A 327 -13.69 17.56 8.99
CA GLU A 327 -12.40 18.21 8.95
C GLU A 327 -12.31 19.20 7.78
N ILE A 328 -12.81 18.84 6.59
CA ILE A 328 -12.91 19.74 5.43
C ILE A 328 -13.69 21.00 5.82
N TYR A 329 -14.89 20.85 6.40
CA TYR A 329 -15.70 22.00 6.80
C TYR A 329 -15.05 22.85 7.90
N GLU A 330 -14.39 22.23 8.88
CA GLU A 330 -13.66 22.94 9.94
C GLU A 330 -12.46 23.71 9.39
N CYS A 331 -11.71 23.09 8.50
CA CYS A 331 -10.59 23.68 7.78
C CYS A 331 -11.01 24.94 7.01
N LEU A 332 -12.04 24.82 6.17
CA LEU A 332 -12.47 25.91 5.29
C LEU A 332 -13.10 27.07 6.07
N ARG A 333 -13.82 26.79 7.16
CA ARG A 333 -14.48 27.84 7.96
C ARG A 333 -13.57 28.58 8.90
N ASN A 334 -12.78 27.85 9.67
CA ASN A 334 -12.03 28.44 10.78
C ASN A 334 -10.60 28.81 10.39
N GLY A 335 -10.14 28.31 9.24
CA GLY A 335 -8.71 28.29 8.94
C GLY A 335 -7.92 27.59 10.05
N ASN A 336 -6.65 27.94 10.16
CA ASN A 336 -5.83 27.65 11.32
C ASN A 336 -4.64 28.63 11.41
N LYS A 337 -3.57 28.28 12.14
CA LYS A 337 -2.37 29.12 12.25
C LYS A 337 -1.57 29.27 10.94
N GLU A 338 -1.70 28.32 10.03
CA GLU A 338 -0.97 28.21 8.76
C GLU A 338 -1.72 28.82 7.57
N TYR A 339 -3.05 28.84 7.60
CA TYR A 339 -3.89 29.46 6.56
C TYR A 339 -5.14 30.13 7.13
N SER A 340 -5.62 31.18 6.47
CA SER A 340 -6.87 31.85 6.80
C SER A 340 -8.08 31.00 6.39
N GLU A 341 -9.25 31.39 6.90
CA GLU A 341 -10.55 30.94 6.40
C GLU A 341 -10.59 31.01 4.85
N GLN A 342 -11.31 30.07 4.23
CA GLN A 342 -11.44 29.93 2.78
C GLN A 342 -12.91 29.99 2.33
N PRO A 343 -13.60 31.15 2.44
CA PRO A 343 -15.03 31.25 2.16
C PRO A 343 -15.41 30.89 0.71
N SER A 344 -14.54 31.18 -0.27
CA SER A 344 -14.80 30.85 -1.66
C SER A 344 -14.81 29.33 -1.90
N MET A 345 -13.82 28.61 -1.36
CA MET A 345 -13.75 27.16 -1.47
C MET A 345 -14.83 26.48 -0.64
N LEU A 346 -15.20 27.04 0.52
CA LEU A 346 -16.36 26.57 1.28
C LEU A 346 -17.64 26.63 0.45
N ARG A 347 -17.85 27.72 -0.29
CA ARG A 347 -19.02 27.86 -1.17
C ARG A 347 -19.01 26.84 -2.30
N GLU A 348 -17.85 26.57 -2.91
CA GLU A 348 -17.69 25.53 -3.94
C GLU A 348 -18.03 24.14 -3.38
N VAL A 349 -17.50 23.82 -2.20
CA VAL A 349 -17.81 22.58 -1.47
C VAL A 349 -19.31 22.43 -1.17
N GLN A 350 -19.99 23.51 -0.80
CA GLN A 350 -21.44 23.48 -0.56
C GLN A 350 -22.23 23.20 -1.83
N ILE A 351 -21.83 23.81 -2.95
CA ILE A 351 -22.47 23.58 -4.25
C ILE A 351 -22.28 22.12 -4.66
N GLU A 352 -21.06 21.57 -4.56
CA GLU A 352 -20.78 20.16 -4.87
C GLU A 352 -21.61 19.21 -4.00
N VAL A 353 -21.70 19.48 -2.69
CA VAL A 353 -22.51 18.70 -1.75
C VAL A 353 -24.00 18.69 -2.11
N GLU A 354 -24.55 19.83 -2.53
CA GLU A 354 -25.94 19.95 -2.95
C GLU A 354 -26.18 19.25 -4.30
N GLU A 355 -25.27 19.42 -5.26
CA GLU A 355 -25.36 18.82 -6.60
C GLU A 355 -25.27 17.28 -6.56
N GLU A 356 -24.44 16.72 -5.68
CA GLU A 356 -24.27 15.27 -5.52
C GLU A 356 -25.33 14.63 -4.60
N GLY A 357 -26.24 15.40 -4.00
CA GLY A 357 -27.23 14.86 -3.04
C GLY A 357 -26.58 14.27 -1.78
N ALA A 358 -25.43 14.81 -1.39
CA ALA A 358 -24.61 14.26 -0.31
C ALA A 358 -25.28 14.37 1.06
N ILE A 359 -26.19 15.35 1.25
CA ILE A 359 -26.93 15.53 2.50
C ILE A 359 -27.85 14.34 2.73
N GLU A 360 -28.62 13.95 1.71
CA GLU A 360 -29.55 12.82 1.76
C GLU A 360 -28.79 11.50 1.98
N ASP A 361 -27.65 11.35 1.31
CA ASP A 361 -26.78 10.18 1.44
C ASP A 361 -26.19 10.04 2.84
N ILE A 362 -25.77 11.16 3.45
CA ILE A 362 -25.30 11.21 4.84
C ILE A 362 -26.46 10.97 5.80
N GLU A 363 -27.61 11.61 5.60
CA GLU A 363 -28.81 11.46 6.44
C GLU A 363 -29.31 10.01 6.47
N ALA A 364 -29.18 9.27 5.36
CA ALA A 364 -29.52 7.86 5.30
C ALA A 364 -28.77 7.00 6.34
N ASN A 365 -27.58 7.41 6.78
CA ASN A 365 -26.84 6.72 7.85
C ASN A 365 -27.55 6.77 9.21
N LEU A 366 -28.43 7.76 9.46
CA LEU A 366 -29.24 7.82 10.69
C LEU A 366 -30.24 6.66 10.78
N TYR A 367 -30.56 6.03 9.65
CA TYR A 367 -31.59 5.00 9.53
C TYR A 367 -31.04 3.61 9.19
N HIS A 368 -29.73 3.48 8.97
CA HIS A 368 -29.10 2.25 8.50
C HIS A 368 -28.90 1.20 9.63
N SER A 369 -30.00 0.54 10.02
CA SER A 369 -30.09 -0.68 10.86
C SER A 369 -29.74 -0.60 12.36
N THR A 370 -30.33 -1.54 13.11
CA THR A 370 -30.38 -1.69 14.58
C THR A 370 -29.07 -2.03 15.29
N VAL A 371 -27.93 -1.97 14.58
CA VAL A 371 -26.58 -2.28 15.08
C VAL A 371 -25.57 -1.23 14.57
N MET A 372 -25.99 0.03 14.46
CA MET A 372 -25.05 1.13 14.23
C MET A 372 -24.29 1.42 15.51
N ASP A 373 -22.98 1.65 15.36
CA ASP A 373 -22.14 2.23 16.40
C ASP A 373 -22.67 3.63 16.73
N ASP A 374 -22.93 3.92 18.01
CA ASP A 374 -23.34 5.24 18.51
C ASP A 374 -22.42 6.36 17.95
N GLN A 375 -21.16 6.01 17.64
CA GLN A 375 -20.17 6.89 17.03
C GLN A 375 -20.54 7.35 15.62
N VAL A 376 -21.06 6.47 14.76
CA VAL A 376 -21.43 6.80 13.37
C VAL A 376 -22.66 7.71 13.36
N GLN A 377 -23.66 7.41 14.19
CA GLN A 377 -24.84 8.25 14.32
C GLN A 377 -24.46 9.65 14.82
N TRP A 378 -23.64 9.73 15.89
CA TRP A 378 -23.18 11.02 16.42
C TRP A 378 -22.39 11.83 15.38
N LEU A 379 -21.50 11.19 14.62
CA LEU A 379 -20.76 11.85 13.54
C LEU A 379 -21.68 12.32 12.43
N THR A 380 -22.70 11.54 12.08
CA THR A 380 -23.70 11.88 11.05
C THR A 380 -24.47 13.13 11.44
N GLU A 381 -25.02 13.16 12.66
CA GLU A 381 -25.70 14.35 13.19
C GLU A 381 -24.77 15.57 13.22
N LYS A 382 -23.51 15.38 13.60
CA LYS A 382 -22.51 16.46 13.62
C LYS A 382 -22.19 16.96 12.20
N CYS A 383 -22.09 16.07 11.21
CA CYS A 383 -21.89 16.40 9.79
C CYS A 383 -23.05 17.24 9.27
N LEU A 384 -24.29 16.73 9.41
CA LEU A 384 -25.49 17.41 8.95
C LEU A 384 -25.64 18.79 9.60
N ASN A 385 -25.39 18.88 10.91
CA ASN A 385 -25.43 20.17 11.61
C ASN A 385 -24.39 21.16 11.07
N LYS A 386 -23.19 20.70 10.72
CA LYS A 386 -22.22 21.59 10.07
C LYS A 386 -22.68 21.97 8.67
N MET A 387 -23.15 21.04 7.86
CA MET A 387 -23.53 21.28 6.47
C MET A 387 -24.76 22.20 6.35
N ILE A 388 -25.81 21.94 7.12
CA ILE A 388 -27.13 22.59 7.03
C ILE A 388 -27.19 23.94 7.78
N ASN A 389 -26.62 24.05 8.98
CA ASN A 389 -26.75 25.27 9.81
C ASN A 389 -25.85 26.43 9.33
N GLN A 390 -25.69 26.58 8.02
CA GLN A 390 -24.99 27.70 7.40
C GLN A 390 -26.02 28.73 6.96
N GLU A 391 -26.26 29.73 7.81
CA GLU A 391 -26.84 30.98 7.33
C GLU A 391 -25.85 31.59 6.34
N ILE A 392 -26.22 31.57 5.06
CA ILE A 392 -25.50 32.24 3.98
C ILE A 392 -25.55 33.75 4.29
N TYR A 393 -24.51 34.29 4.89
CA TYR A 393 -24.33 35.74 5.08
C TYR A 393 -23.26 36.30 4.16
#